data_AF-A0A8J5YPW5-F1
#
_entry.id   AF-A0A8J5YPW5-F1
#
_cell.length_a   1.000
_cell.length_b   1.000
_cell.length_c   1.000
_cell.angle_alpha   90.00
_cell.angle_beta   90.00
_cell.angle_gamma   90.00
#
_symmetry.space_group_name_H-M   'P 1'
#
loop_
_entity.id
_entity.type
_entity.pdbx_description
1 polymer ?
#
loop_
_entity_poly.entity_id
_entity_poly.type
_entity_poly.pdbx_seq_one_letter_code
_entity_poly.pdbx_strand_id
1 'polypeptide(L)'
;MPFGLKNAGATYQRAMVTLFYDMVHKEIEVYVNDMIAKFRREEEHVVNLKKLFDRLRKFQLKLNLAKCTFGATSGKLLGFIVSERGIEVDPDKIRAIQELPPPRTQKEVRGFLGRLNYIIRFIAQLTNQCDPIFRLLRKHNPGEWNEECQVAFDKIKQCLSSPPVLVPPTQGRPLILYLTVFKNSMGCVLGQHDESGKKKKAIYYLSKKFTKYEAKYSSIEKFCCALVWVARRLRQYMLYQTTWLISKLDPIKYMMESPALSGRMARWQILLSEYDIAYVSQKSIKGSAIADFLATRTTEEYEPLRFDFPDEDLMCITEMKSESSKEKSWKMCFDGASNALGHGIGAILVSPNGNHYPFTTRLNFFCTNNIAEYKACIMGLRAAIKRNIKILEVYGDSALVVY
;
A
#
# COMPACT_ATOMS: atom_id res chain seq x y z
N MET A 1 -13.25 -25.10 -2.59
CA MET A 1 -13.00 -24.04 -3.59
C MET A 1 -11.72 -24.40 -4.33
N PRO A 2 -11.70 -24.38 -5.68
CA PRO A 2 -10.49 -24.69 -6.44
C PRO A 2 -9.45 -23.56 -6.36
N PHE A 3 -8.19 -23.91 -6.58
CA PHE A 3 -7.09 -22.95 -6.70
C PHE A 3 -7.20 -22.12 -7.99
N GLY A 4 -6.49 -20.98 -8.06
CA GLY A 4 -6.41 -20.14 -9.26
C GLY A 4 -7.54 -19.12 -9.48
N LEU A 5 -8.64 -19.19 -8.72
CA LEU A 5 -9.71 -18.17 -8.81
C LEU A 5 -9.26 -16.83 -8.21
N LYS A 6 -9.30 -15.73 -9.00
CA LYS A 6 -8.93 -14.34 -8.57
C LYS A 6 -9.51 -13.96 -7.20
N ASN A 7 -10.79 -14.30 -6.95
CA ASN A 7 -11.50 -13.93 -5.73
C ASN A 7 -11.39 -14.96 -4.58
N ALA A 8 -10.57 -16.01 -4.71
CA ALA A 8 -10.45 -17.04 -3.68
C ALA A 8 -9.92 -16.48 -2.35
N GLY A 9 -8.82 -15.71 -2.39
CA GLY A 9 -8.20 -15.12 -1.20
C GLY A 9 -9.15 -14.18 -0.45
N ALA A 10 -9.85 -13.30 -1.16
CA ALA A 10 -10.85 -12.41 -0.58
C ALA A 10 -12.04 -13.16 0.04
N THR A 11 -12.51 -14.23 -0.61
CA THR A 11 -13.61 -15.06 -0.08
C THR A 11 -13.17 -15.83 1.16
N TYR A 12 -11.95 -16.37 1.17
CA TYR A 12 -11.37 -17.07 2.31
C TYR A 12 -11.14 -16.11 3.49
N GLN A 13 -10.59 -14.91 3.27
CA GLN A 13 -10.43 -13.90 4.32
C GLN A 13 -11.79 -13.50 4.92
N ARG A 14 -12.81 -13.26 4.09
CA ARG A 14 -14.16 -12.96 4.58
C ARG A 14 -14.73 -14.11 5.42
N ALA A 15 -14.50 -15.36 5.01
CA ALA A 15 -14.90 -16.53 5.79
C ALA A 15 -14.18 -16.55 7.14
N MET A 16 -12.85 -16.45 7.17
CA MET A 16 -12.07 -16.46 8.43
C MET A 16 -12.50 -15.34 9.38
N VAL A 17 -12.64 -14.10 8.89
CA VAL A 17 -13.12 -12.97 9.70
C VAL A 17 -14.52 -13.22 10.26
N THR A 18 -15.40 -13.89 9.51
CA THR A 18 -16.75 -14.26 9.99
C THR A 18 -16.71 -15.37 11.04
N LEU A 19 -15.86 -16.39 10.87
CA LEU A 19 -15.79 -17.54 11.78
C LEU A 19 -15.08 -17.24 13.11
N PHE A 20 -14.18 -16.25 13.13
CA PHE A 20 -13.35 -15.86 14.27
C PHE A 20 -13.61 -14.43 14.79
N TYR A 21 -14.72 -13.79 14.39
CA TYR A 21 -15.04 -12.37 14.62
C TYR A 21 -14.88 -11.88 16.08
N ASP A 22 -15.11 -12.75 17.05
CA ASP A 22 -15.02 -12.49 18.48
C ASP A 22 -13.59 -12.58 19.05
N MET A 23 -12.72 -13.33 18.36
CA MET A 23 -11.33 -13.61 18.72
C MET A 23 -10.31 -12.75 17.94
N VAL A 24 -10.67 -12.35 16.71
CA VAL A 24 -9.84 -11.51 15.82
C VAL A 24 -9.47 -10.19 16.49
N HIS A 25 -8.24 -9.74 16.25
CA HIS A 25 -7.58 -8.58 16.87
C HIS A 25 -7.33 -8.67 18.39
N LYS A 26 -7.98 -9.60 19.12
CA LYS A 26 -7.77 -9.83 20.56
C LYS A 26 -6.78 -10.96 20.84
N GLU A 27 -7.15 -12.17 20.45
CA GLU A 27 -6.45 -13.43 20.73
C GLU A 27 -5.81 -13.99 19.45
N ILE A 28 -6.33 -13.61 18.29
CA ILE A 28 -5.95 -14.14 16.99
C ILE A 28 -5.79 -12.98 15.98
N GLU A 29 -4.85 -13.10 15.05
CA GLU A 29 -4.88 -12.39 13.76
C GLU A 29 -5.03 -13.40 12.62
N VAL A 30 -5.76 -13.04 11.56
CA VAL A 30 -5.89 -13.89 10.36
C VAL A 30 -5.73 -13.06 9.09
N TYR A 31 -4.83 -13.50 8.20
CA TYR A 31 -4.62 -12.92 6.89
C TYR A 31 -4.55 -14.00 5.81
N VAL A 32 -5.62 -14.09 5.02
CA VAL A 32 -5.87 -15.15 4.04
C VAL A 32 -5.65 -16.52 4.68
N ASN A 33 -4.56 -17.23 4.36
CA ASN A 33 -4.29 -18.58 4.86
C ASN A 33 -3.50 -18.59 6.18
N ASP A 34 -2.89 -17.47 6.58
CA ASP A 34 -2.03 -17.38 7.75
C ASP A 34 -2.87 -17.01 8.99
N MET A 35 -2.76 -17.81 10.05
CA MET A 35 -3.47 -17.62 11.32
C MET A 35 -2.46 -17.56 12.47
N ILE A 36 -2.56 -16.54 13.32
CA ILE A 36 -1.64 -16.30 14.44
C ILE A 36 -2.41 -16.32 15.74
N ALA A 37 -2.14 -17.25 16.65
CA ALA A 37 -2.60 -17.16 18.04
C ALA A 37 -1.59 -16.35 18.87
N LYS A 38 -2.01 -15.20 19.40
CA LYS A 38 -1.17 -14.30 20.21
C LYS A 38 -1.54 -14.36 21.70
N PHE A 39 -0.59 -14.01 22.54
CA PHE A 39 -0.69 -14.03 24.01
C PHE A 39 0.19 -12.93 24.61
N ARG A 40 -0.06 -12.57 25.87
CA ARG A 40 0.83 -11.73 26.69
C ARG A 40 1.50 -12.52 27.82
N ARG A 41 0.91 -13.65 28.22
CA ARG A 41 1.45 -14.61 29.19
C ARG A 41 1.32 -16.03 28.65
N GLU A 42 2.27 -16.91 28.96
CA GLU A 42 2.27 -18.30 28.45
C GLU A 42 1.01 -19.07 28.88
N GLU A 43 0.51 -18.80 30.08
CA GLU A 43 -0.77 -19.29 30.63
C GLU A 43 -1.96 -19.00 29.70
N GLU A 44 -2.01 -17.81 29.10
CA GLU A 44 -3.06 -17.41 28.15
C GLU A 44 -2.95 -18.16 26.82
N HIS A 45 -1.74 -18.56 26.41
CA HIS A 45 -1.48 -19.16 25.11
C HIS A 45 -2.22 -20.49 24.96
N VAL A 46 -2.17 -21.35 25.99
CA VAL A 46 -2.86 -22.66 26.00
C VAL A 46 -4.38 -22.47 25.92
N VAL A 47 -4.92 -21.48 26.62
CA VAL A 47 -6.36 -21.15 26.60
C VAL A 47 -6.79 -20.64 25.22
N ASN A 48 -6.02 -19.73 24.61
CA ASN A 48 -6.30 -19.17 23.29
C ASN A 48 -6.16 -20.22 22.17
N LEU A 49 -5.14 -21.08 22.25
CA LEU A 49 -4.99 -22.24 21.35
C LEU A 49 -6.16 -23.23 21.48
N LYS A 50 -6.62 -23.52 22.71
CA LYS A 50 -7.80 -24.39 22.90
C LYS A 50 -9.04 -23.83 22.20
N LYS A 51 -9.36 -22.55 22.43
CA LYS A 51 -10.48 -21.86 21.75
C LYS A 51 -10.34 -21.92 20.22
N LEU A 52 -9.13 -21.68 19.69
CA LEU A 52 -8.82 -21.78 18.26
C LEU A 52 -9.10 -23.19 17.72
N PHE A 53 -8.57 -24.23 18.36
CA PHE A 53 -8.78 -25.61 17.92
C PHE A 53 -10.25 -26.05 18.04
N ASP A 54 -10.97 -25.61 19.06
CA ASP A 54 -12.42 -25.86 19.19
C ASP A 54 -13.21 -25.16 18.08
N ARG A 55 -12.83 -23.93 17.71
CA ARG A 55 -13.44 -23.19 16.59
C ARG A 55 -13.14 -23.83 15.22
N LEU A 56 -11.89 -24.26 15.00
CA LEU A 56 -11.49 -24.99 13.79
C LEU A 56 -12.25 -26.32 13.67
N ARG A 57 -12.35 -27.10 14.75
CA ARG A 57 -13.15 -28.34 14.82
C ARG A 57 -14.62 -28.08 14.48
N LYS A 58 -15.25 -27.08 15.10
CA LYS A 58 -16.66 -26.71 14.88
C LYS A 58 -16.97 -26.42 13.41
N PHE A 59 -16.04 -25.81 12.68
CA PHE A 59 -16.19 -25.47 11.26
C PHE A 59 -15.41 -26.40 10.31
N GLN A 60 -14.96 -27.56 10.79
CA GLN A 60 -14.23 -28.60 10.03
C GLN A 60 -12.99 -28.10 9.27
N LEU A 61 -12.40 -26.99 9.72
CA LEU A 61 -11.18 -26.42 9.16
C LEU A 61 -9.97 -27.25 9.58
N LYS A 62 -9.06 -27.52 8.64
CA LYS A 62 -7.86 -28.33 8.86
C LYS A 62 -6.61 -27.48 8.66
N LEU A 63 -5.67 -27.58 9.61
CA LEU A 63 -4.34 -27.00 9.51
C LEU A 63 -3.36 -28.01 8.89
N ASN A 64 -2.35 -27.53 8.17
CA ASN A 64 -1.24 -28.37 7.72
C ASN A 64 -0.14 -28.34 8.79
N LEU A 65 -0.02 -29.44 9.55
CA LEU A 65 0.92 -29.55 10.69
C LEU A 65 2.38 -29.24 10.29
N ALA A 66 2.82 -29.62 9.08
CA ALA A 66 4.16 -29.35 8.58
C ALA A 66 4.41 -27.86 8.24
N LYS A 67 3.41 -27.00 8.36
CA LYS A 67 3.49 -25.53 8.26
C LYS A 67 3.08 -24.81 9.55
N CYS A 68 2.81 -25.55 10.63
CA CYS A 68 2.44 -24.96 11.92
C CYS A 68 3.67 -24.85 12.83
N THR A 69 3.90 -23.65 13.35
CA THR A 69 4.91 -23.39 14.40
C THR A 69 4.19 -23.04 15.70
N PHE A 70 4.58 -23.67 16.81
CA PHE A 70 3.98 -23.48 18.13
C PHE A 70 5.05 -23.05 19.14
N GLY A 71 4.67 -22.28 20.18
CA GLY A 71 5.57 -21.87 21.26
C GLY A 71 6.76 -20.98 20.85
N ALA A 72 6.75 -20.41 19.65
CA ALA A 72 7.89 -19.65 19.13
C ALA A 72 7.85 -18.17 19.56
N THR A 73 8.97 -17.69 20.12
CA THR A 73 9.19 -16.29 20.53
C THR A 73 9.42 -15.34 19.34
N SER A 74 9.65 -15.89 18.14
CA SER A 74 9.65 -15.18 16.88
C SER A 74 9.15 -16.06 15.75
N GLY A 75 8.58 -15.47 14.69
CA GLY A 75 7.97 -16.20 13.58
C GLY A 75 7.98 -15.43 12.27
N LYS A 76 8.04 -16.16 11.16
CA LYS A 76 7.99 -15.63 9.79
C LYS A 76 6.52 -15.43 9.37
N LEU A 77 6.09 -14.18 9.24
CA LEU A 77 4.72 -13.76 8.92
C LEU A 77 4.73 -12.82 7.71
N LEU A 78 3.94 -13.12 6.67
CA LEU A 78 3.81 -12.28 5.48
C LEU A 78 5.16 -11.81 4.91
N GLY A 79 6.17 -12.69 4.92
CA GLY A 79 7.53 -12.39 4.45
C GLY A 79 8.33 -11.38 5.28
N PHE A 80 8.02 -11.24 6.57
CA PHE A 80 8.79 -10.52 7.59
C PHE A 80 9.00 -11.43 8.81
N ILE A 81 9.97 -11.12 9.67
CA ILE A 81 10.07 -11.75 10.99
C ILE A 81 9.35 -10.86 12.02
N VAL A 82 8.52 -11.46 12.86
CA VAL A 82 7.90 -10.80 14.01
C VAL A 82 8.46 -11.43 15.28
N SER A 83 8.85 -10.60 16.25
CA SER A 83 9.44 -10.97 17.53
C SER A 83 9.00 -10.00 18.63
N GLU A 84 9.33 -10.29 19.88
CA GLU A 84 9.17 -9.35 21.00
C GLU A 84 9.87 -8.00 20.75
N ARG A 85 11.01 -8.00 20.05
CA ARG A 85 11.76 -6.77 19.68
C ARG A 85 10.99 -5.88 18.72
N GLY A 86 10.10 -6.48 17.92
CA GLY A 86 9.37 -5.84 16.84
C GLY A 86 9.39 -6.67 15.54
N ILE A 87 9.14 -5.98 14.45
CA ILE A 87 9.09 -6.47 13.07
C ILE A 87 10.46 -6.24 12.42
N GLU A 88 11.01 -7.29 11.83
CA GLU A 88 12.32 -7.32 11.18
C GLU A 88 12.16 -7.79 9.72
N VAL A 89 13.11 -7.43 8.84
CA VAL A 89 13.10 -7.93 7.46
C VAL A 89 13.56 -9.38 7.44
N ASP A 90 12.86 -10.21 6.69
CA ASP A 90 13.20 -11.60 6.42
C ASP A 90 14.65 -11.73 5.87
N PRO A 91 15.58 -12.42 6.57
CA PRO A 91 16.97 -12.54 6.15
C PRO A 91 17.16 -13.15 4.76
N ASP A 92 16.23 -14.00 4.31
CA ASP A 92 16.24 -14.55 2.95
C ASP A 92 16.01 -13.44 1.89
N LYS A 93 15.15 -12.47 2.20
CA LYS A 93 14.88 -11.30 1.34
C LYS A 93 16.00 -10.27 1.39
N ILE A 94 16.66 -10.10 2.54
CA ILE A 94 17.90 -9.31 2.63
C ILE A 94 18.96 -9.94 1.72
N ARG A 95 19.21 -11.24 1.87
CA ARG A 95 20.22 -11.99 1.11
C ARG A 95 19.97 -11.91 -0.40
N ALA A 96 18.73 -12.13 -0.83
CA ALA A 96 18.29 -11.98 -2.23
C ALA A 96 18.33 -10.54 -2.79
N ILE A 97 18.79 -9.56 -2.00
CA ILE A 97 19.14 -8.20 -2.44
C ILE A 97 20.66 -7.95 -2.30
N GLN A 98 21.31 -8.47 -1.25
CA GLN A 98 22.78 -8.42 -1.10
C GLN A 98 23.50 -9.15 -2.24
N GLU A 99 23.00 -10.31 -2.65
CA GLU A 99 23.56 -11.17 -3.71
C GLU A 99 23.25 -10.65 -5.13
N LEU A 100 22.42 -9.61 -5.30
CA LEU A 100 22.16 -9.06 -6.63
C LEU A 100 23.42 -8.39 -7.22
N PRO A 101 23.80 -8.70 -8.47
CA PRO A 101 24.78 -7.90 -9.19
C PRO A 101 24.23 -6.48 -9.45
N PRO A 102 25.09 -5.47 -9.69
CA PRO A 102 24.66 -4.15 -10.14
C PRO A 102 23.81 -4.27 -11.43
N PRO A 103 22.57 -3.76 -11.44
CA PRO A 103 21.64 -3.97 -12.55
C PRO A 103 22.05 -3.18 -13.79
N ARG A 104 22.27 -3.88 -14.90
CA ARG A 104 22.79 -3.32 -16.16
C ARG A 104 21.68 -2.89 -17.12
N THR A 105 20.48 -3.46 -17.02
CA THR A 105 19.34 -3.09 -17.88
C THR A 105 18.22 -2.39 -17.11
N GLN A 106 17.41 -1.56 -17.80
CA GLN A 106 16.20 -0.96 -17.21
C GLN A 106 15.24 -2.01 -16.62
N LYS A 107 15.23 -3.24 -17.14
CA LYS A 107 14.38 -4.34 -16.63
C LYS A 107 14.87 -4.81 -15.27
N GLU A 108 16.18 -4.99 -15.11
CA GLU A 108 16.80 -5.30 -13.81
C GLU A 108 16.64 -4.16 -12.82
N VAL A 109 16.81 -2.89 -13.23
CA VAL A 109 16.61 -1.72 -12.36
C VAL A 109 15.17 -1.67 -11.83
N ARG A 110 14.16 -1.93 -12.67
CA ARG A 110 12.75 -2.04 -12.22
C ARG A 110 12.57 -3.22 -11.26
N GLY A 111 13.14 -4.39 -11.56
CA GLY A 111 13.07 -5.56 -10.69
C GLY A 111 13.71 -5.35 -9.31
N PHE A 112 14.86 -4.65 -9.26
CA PHE A 112 15.53 -4.24 -8.02
C PHE A 112 14.66 -3.28 -7.21
N LEU A 113 14.08 -2.26 -7.85
CA LEU A 113 13.21 -1.29 -7.19
C LEU A 113 11.89 -1.92 -6.70
N GLY A 114 11.33 -2.89 -7.41
CA GLY A 114 10.19 -3.69 -6.95
C GLY A 114 10.52 -4.50 -5.68
N ARG A 115 11.69 -5.17 -5.64
CA ARG A 115 12.19 -5.86 -4.44
C ARG A 115 12.39 -4.90 -3.27
N LEU A 116 12.94 -3.70 -3.51
CA LEU A 116 13.11 -2.66 -2.49
C LEU A 116 11.77 -2.10 -2.00
N ASN A 117 10.76 -1.96 -2.86
CA ASN A 117 9.45 -1.45 -2.49
C ASN A 117 8.78 -2.31 -1.40
N TYR A 118 9.01 -3.62 -1.40
CA TYR A 118 8.54 -4.53 -0.35
C TYR A 118 9.08 -4.18 1.06
N ILE A 119 10.30 -3.61 1.12
CA ILE A 119 11.00 -3.28 2.36
C ILE A 119 11.19 -1.77 2.58
N ILE A 120 10.56 -0.93 1.75
CA ILE A 120 10.70 0.54 1.79
C ILE A 120 10.43 1.15 3.16
N ARG A 121 9.51 0.55 3.94
CA ARG A 121 9.15 0.98 5.29
C ARG A 121 10.29 0.91 6.31
N PHE A 122 11.35 0.15 6.01
CA PHE A 122 12.56 0.01 6.84
C PHE A 122 13.70 0.96 6.41
N ILE A 123 13.65 1.52 5.20
CA ILE A 123 14.78 2.27 4.64
C ILE A 123 14.54 3.78 4.77
N ALA A 124 15.30 4.40 5.67
CA ALA A 124 15.29 5.85 5.85
C ALA A 124 15.70 6.57 4.54
N GLN A 125 14.85 7.49 4.07
CA GLN A 125 15.11 8.34 2.90
C GLN A 125 15.47 7.62 1.59
N LEU A 126 14.95 6.41 1.35
CA LEU A 126 15.20 5.64 0.12
C LEU A 126 15.08 6.49 -1.16
N THR A 127 14.10 7.38 -1.26
CA THR A 127 13.90 8.21 -2.46
C THR A 127 15.07 9.16 -2.76
N ASN A 128 15.83 9.57 -1.75
CA ASN A 128 17.03 10.40 -1.92
C ASN A 128 18.24 9.54 -2.31
N GLN A 129 18.41 8.39 -1.63
CA GLN A 129 19.51 7.46 -1.91
C GLN A 129 19.42 6.87 -3.34
N CYS A 130 18.21 6.51 -3.78
CA CYS A 130 17.96 5.95 -5.10
C CYS A 130 17.91 7.00 -6.24
N ASP A 131 18.12 8.31 -6.00
CA ASP A 131 17.98 9.31 -7.07
C ASP A 131 18.82 8.99 -8.32
N PRO A 132 20.12 8.62 -8.22
CA PRO A 132 20.92 8.19 -9.37
C PRO A 132 20.30 6.99 -10.12
N ILE A 133 19.85 5.98 -9.37
CA ILE A 133 19.26 4.75 -9.92
C ILE A 133 17.93 5.06 -10.66
N PHE A 134 17.14 6.04 -10.20
CA PHE A 134 15.95 6.50 -10.92
C PHE A 134 16.27 7.23 -12.24
N ARG A 135 17.50 7.76 -12.43
CA ARG A 135 17.92 8.41 -13.70
C ARG A 135 17.98 7.39 -14.84
N LEU A 136 18.32 6.14 -14.52
CA LEU A 136 18.40 5.03 -15.47
C LEU A 136 17.03 4.67 -16.08
N LEU A 137 15.92 4.94 -15.36
CA LEU A 137 14.54 4.61 -15.77
C LEU A 137 13.84 5.69 -16.62
N ARG A 138 14.55 6.74 -17.04
CA ARG A 138 13.99 7.79 -17.90
C ARG A 138 13.61 7.22 -19.27
N LYS A 139 12.47 7.67 -19.82
CA LYS A 139 12.02 7.30 -21.18
C LYS A 139 12.83 7.98 -22.29
N HIS A 140 13.38 9.16 -22.01
CA HIS A 140 14.24 9.91 -22.91
C HIS A 140 15.60 10.05 -22.24
N ASN A 141 16.66 9.71 -22.97
CA ASN A 141 18.04 9.60 -22.50
C ASN A 141 18.18 8.69 -21.25
N PRO A 142 18.13 7.35 -21.40
CA PRO A 142 18.51 6.44 -20.33
C PRO A 142 19.97 6.68 -19.96
N GLY A 143 20.24 7.03 -18.70
CA GLY A 143 21.61 7.15 -18.22
C GLY A 143 22.32 5.79 -18.19
N GLU A 144 23.63 5.79 -18.38
CA GLU A 144 24.48 4.62 -18.14
C GLU A 144 24.71 4.44 -16.62
N TRP A 145 25.10 3.22 -16.22
CA TRP A 145 25.40 2.92 -14.81
C TRP A 145 26.73 3.56 -14.41
N ASN A 146 26.66 4.75 -13.80
CA ASN A 146 27.82 5.52 -13.35
C ASN A 146 28.19 5.22 -11.88
N GLU A 147 29.29 5.81 -11.43
CA GLU A 147 29.76 5.70 -10.04
C GLU A 147 28.73 6.20 -9.01
N GLU A 148 27.92 7.23 -9.33
CA GLU A 148 26.82 7.66 -8.46
C GLU A 148 25.78 6.54 -8.24
N CYS A 149 25.45 5.77 -9.30
CA CYS A 149 24.54 4.63 -9.21
C CYS A 149 25.14 3.48 -8.39
N GLN A 150 26.44 3.21 -8.54
CA GLN A 150 27.14 2.21 -7.75
C GLN A 150 27.17 2.60 -6.26
N VAL A 151 27.57 3.83 -5.94
CA VAL A 151 27.59 4.36 -4.57
C VAL A 151 26.19 4.38 -3.94
N ALA A 152 25.14 4.65 -4.73
CA ALA A 152 23.76 4.53 -4.27
C ALA A 152 23.37 3.08 -3.95
N PHE A 153 23.68 2.14 -4.86
CA PHE A 153 23.38 0.72 -4.72
C PHE A 153 24.06 0.10 -3.48
N ASP A 154 25.33 0.40 -3.27
CA ASP A 154 26.11 -0.14 -2.15
C ASP A 154 25.71 0.49 -0.82
N LYS A 155 25.31 1.77 -0.79
CA LYS A 155 24.71 2.39 0.42
C LYS A 155 23.39 1.74 0.81
N ILE A 156 22.55 1.38 -0.16
CA ILE A 156 21.29 0.66 0.10
C ILE A 156 21.59 -0.74 0.64
N LYS A 157 22.53 -1.47 0.04
CA LYS A 157 23.01 -2.76 0.57
C LYS A 157 23.55 -2.64 1.99
N GLN A 158 24.39 -1.65 2.28
CA GLN A 158 24.93 -1.40 3.62
C GLN A 158 23.82 -1.12 4.64
N CYS A 159 22.80 -0.34 4.28
CA CYS A 159 21.62 -0.10 5.13
C CYS A 159 20.80 -1.38 5.40
N LEU A 160 20.82 -2.34 4.46
CA LEU A 160 20.18 -3.65 4.60
C LEU A 160 21.05 -4.70 5.32
N SER A 161 22.32 -4.41 5.58
CA SER A 161 23.19 -5.26 6.43
C SER A 161 22.87 -5.11 7.92
N SER A 162 22.34 -3.95 8.33
CA SER A 162 21.91 -3.64 9.70
C SER A 162 20.53 -2.98 9.71
N PRO A 163 19.47 -3.68 9.24
CA PRO A 163 18.15 -3.08 9.06
C PRO A 163 17.54 -2.66 10.42
N PRO A 164 16.88 -1.51 10.51
CA PRO A 164 16.26 -1.07 11.76
C PRO A 164 15.05 -1.93 12.11
N VAL A 165 14.98 -2.38 13.36
CA VAL A 165 13.78 -3.07 13.90
C VAL A 165 12.63 -2.06 13.98
N LEU A 166 11.50 -2.35 13.34
CA LEU A 166 10.30 -1.53 13.42
C LEU A 166 9.36 -2.06 14.50
N VAL A 167 8.85 -1.20 15.38
CA VAL A 167 7.99 -1.62 16.48
C VAL A 167 6.53 -1.24 16.15
N PRO A 168 5.53 -2.12 16.39
CA PRO A 168 4.13 -1.72 16.28
C PRO A 168 3.79 -0.58 17.27
N PRO A 169 2.84 0.31 16.94
CA PRO A 169 2.46 1.40 17.84
C PRO A 169 1.75 0.88 19.08
N THR A 170 2.21 1.30 20.27
CA THR A 170 1.53 1.04 21.54
C THR A 170 0.28 1.92 21.64
N GLN A 171 -0.85 1.36 22.08
CA GLN A 171 -2.09 2.12 22.32
C GLN A 171 -1.95 3.11 23.49
N GLY A 172 -2.67 4.22 23.43
CA GLY A 172 -2.71 5.22 24.52
C GLY A 172 -1.47 6.08 24.68
N ARG A 173 -0.50 6.02 23.76
CA ARG A 173 0.68 6.92 23.72
C ARG A 173 0.69 7.71 22.40
N PRO A 174 1.07 8.99 22.40
CA PRO A 174 1.09 9.80 21.19
C PRO A 174 2.14 9.30 20.20
N LEU A 175 1.79 9.35 18.91
CA LEU A 175 2.71 9.12 17.81
C LEU A 175 3.63 10.32 17.63
N ILE A 176 4.81 10.11 17.05
CA ILE A 176 5.79 11.16 16.80
C ILE A 176 6.16 11.14 15.32
N LEU A 177 5.92 12.25 14.65
CA LEU A 177 6.08 12.39 13.21
C LEU A 177 7.20 13.38 12.89
N TYR A 178 8.40 12.86 12.64
CA TYR A 178 9.51 13.65 12.13
C TYR A 178 9.26 13.93 10.65
N LEU A 179 9.06 15.20 10.28
CA LEU A 179 8.84 15.60 8.89
C LEU A 179 9.91 16.60 8.47
N THR A 180 10.68 16.25 7.43
CA THR A 180 11.62 17.18 6.79
C THR A 180 11.39 17.23 5.29
N VAL A 181 11.38 18.47 4.80
CA VAL A 181 11.25 18.83 3.40
C VAL A 181 12.60 19.34 2.89
N PHE A 182 12.96 18.89 1.70
CA PHE A 182 14.10 19.35 0.90
C PHE A 182 13.59 20.03 -0.38
N LYS A 183 14.50 20.50 -1.24
CA LYS A 183 14.16 21.23 -2.49
C LYS A 183 13.21 20.43 -3.39
N ASN A 184 13.55 19.16 -3.64
CA ASN A 184 12.89 18.26 -4.60
C ASN A 184 12.31 16.98 -3.95
N SER A 185 12.47 16.77 -2.64
CA SER A 185 12.06 15.55 -1.95
C SER A 185 11.63 15.82 -0.51
N MET A 186 10.99 14.84 0.12
CA MET A 186 10.66 14.82 1.55
C MET A 186 11.01 13.45 2.15
N GLY A 187 11.44 13.47 3.41
CA GLY A 187 11.64 12.29 4.24
C GLY A 187 10.83 12.42 5.52
N CYS A 188 10.31 11.29 6.01
CA CYS A 188 9.51 11.26 7.21
C CYS A 188 9.77 9.98 8.02
N VAL A 189 9.74 10.09 9.35
CA VAL A 189 9.81 8.96 10.27
C VAL A 189 8.63 9.04 11.23
N LEU A 190 7.78 8.02 11.21
CA LEU A 190 6.82 7.76 12.28
C LEU A 190 7.52 6.92 13.36
N GLY A 191 7.43 7.34 14.61
CA GLY A 191 7.94 6.61 15.76
C GLY A 191 7.16 6.90 17.03
N GLN A 192 7.57 6.27 18.13
CA GLN A 192 6.98 6.47 19.46
C GLN A 192 8.08 6.54 20.52
N HIS A 193 7.78 7.17 21.65
CA HIS A 193 8.64 7.09 22.83
C HIS A 193 8.52 5.69 23.45
N ASP A 194 9.67 5.14 23.83
CA ASP A 194 9.74 3.88 24.58
C ASP A 194 9.15 4.05 26.00
N GLU A 195 8.91 2.94 26.71
CA GLU A 195 8.31 2.88 28.05
C GLU A 195 8.88 3.95 29.02
N SER A 196 10.20 4.10 29.02
CA SER A 196 10.94 5.03 29.90
C SER A 196 11.14 6.44 29.33
N GLY A 197 10.52 6.78 28.20
CA GLY A 197 10.67 8.03 27.45
C GLY A 197 12.05 8.27 26.80
N LYS A 198 13.12 7.66 27.32
CA LYS A 198 14.53 7.94 26.99
C LYS A 198 14.96 7.53 25.57
N LYS A 199 14.37 6.46 25.02
CA LYS A 199 14.61 5.96 23.65
C LYS A 199 13.39 6.20 22.77
N LYS A 200 13.60 6.19 21.46
CA LYS A 200 12.55 6.29 20.44
C LYS A 200 12.59 5.03 19.58
N LYS A 201 11.43 4.42 19.38
CA LYS A 201 11.24 3.24 18.53
C LYS A 201 10.62 3.70 17.21
N ALA A 202 11.21 3.30 16.09
CA ALA A 202 10.67 3.61 14.76
C ALA A 202 9.49 2.68 14.46
N ILE A 203 8.41 3.22 13.90
CA ILE A 203 7.24 2.47 13.44
C ILE A 203 7.27 2.36 11.92
N TYR A 204 7.61 3.45 11.22
CA TYR A 204 7.56 3.50 9.76
C TYR A 204 8.49 4.58 9.17
N TYR A 205 9.33 4.22 8.20
CA TYR A 205 10.07 5.18 7.38
C TYR A 205 9.34 5.49 6.06
N LEU A 206 9.22 6.76 5.71
CA LEU A 206 8.65 7.22 4.44
C LEU A 206 9.60 8.19 3.72
N SER A 207 9.54 8.17 2.40
CA SER A 207 10.13 9.20 1.55
C SER A 207 9.33 9.36 0.24
N LYS A 208 9.42 10.54 -0.37
CA LYS A 208 8.78 10.88 -1.65
C LYS A 208 9.61 11.93 -2.40
N LYS A 209 9.69 11.84 -3.73
CA LYS A 209 10.14 12.94 -4.60
C LYS A 209 8.93 13.82 -4.95
N PHE A 210 9.08 15.14 -4.86
CA PHE A 210 8.02 16.06 -5.26
C PHE A 210 7.84 16.03 -6.78
N THR A 211 6.60 16.19 -7.23
CA THR A 211 6.29 16.39 -8.66
C THR A 211 6.79 17.74 -9.16
N LYS A 212 6.87 17.96 -10.49
CA LYS A 212 7.30 19.24 -11.10
C LYS A 212 6.56 20.46 -10.53
N TYR A 213 5.30 20.28 -10.15
CA TYR A 213 4.46 21.32 -9.58
C TYR A 213 4.73 21.51 -8.09
N GLU A 214 4.73 20.43 -7.30
CA GLU A 214 5.06 20.48 -5.86
C GLU A 214 6.48 21.01 -5.59
N ALA A 215 7.44 20.71 -6.46
CA ALA A 215 8.80 21.22 -6.40
C ALA A 215 8.90 22.75 -6.63
N LYS A 216 7.88 23.38 -7.22
CA LYS A 216 7.77 24.84 -7.39
C LYS A 216 7.04 25.56 -6.26
N TYR A 217 6.44 24.84 -5.30
CA TYR A 217 5.73 25.46 -4.17
C TYR A 217 6.72 26.17 -3.24
N SER A 218 6.23 27.15 -2.47
CA SER A 218 7.02 27.78 -1.40
C SER A 218 7.43 26.76 -0.33
N SER A 219 8.47 27.07 0.45
CA SER A 219 8.99 26.15 1.48
C SER A 219 7.92 25.69 2.47
N ILE A 220 7.01 26.57 2.88
CA ILE A 220 5.93 26.27 3.83
C ILE A 220 4.82 25.43 3.19
N GLU A 221 4.41 25.75 1.95
CA GLU A 221 3.47 24.92 1.19
C GLU A 221 4.00 23.51 0.93
N LYS A 222 5.33 23.34 0.76
CA LYS A 222 5.95 22.00 0.66
C LYS A 222 5.82 21.21 1.96
N PHE A 223 5.96 21.84 3.13
CA PHE A 223 5.68 21.18 4.42
C PHE A 223 4.20 20.80 4.55
N CYS A 224 3.26 21.68 4.13
CA CYS A 224 1.83 21.36 4.11
C CYS A 224 1.52 20.18 3.16
N CYS A 225 2.03 20.22 1.94
CA CYS A 225 1.86 19.17 0.93
C CYS A 225 2.46 17.82 1.37
N ALA A 226 3.64 17.86 2.01
CA ALA A 226 4.28 16.69 2.57
C ALA A 226 3.46 16.10 3.73
N LEU A 227 2.98 16.94 4.66
CA LEU A 227 2.13 16.51 5.78
C LEU A 227 0.84 15.84 5.29
N VAL A 228 0.13 16.43 4.31
CA VAL A 228 -1.08 15.84 3.72
C VAL A 228 -0.81 14.48 3.06
N TRP A 229 0.31 14.35 2.34
CA TRP A 229 0.67 13.06 1.72
C TRP A 229 1.02 12.00 2.78
N VAL A 230 1.77 12.38 3.82
CA VAL A 230 2.12 11.50 4.93
C VAL A 230 0.88 11.07 5.71
N ALA A 231 0.00 12.00 6.08
CA ALA A 231 -1.25 11.70 6.79
C ALA A 231 -2.14 10.74 5.99
N ARG A 232 -2.29 10.96 4.68
CA ARG A 232 -3.02 10.03 3.80
C ARG A 232 -2.37 8.65 3.69
N ARG A 233 -1.04 8.53 3.73
CA ARG A 233 -0.32 7.24 3.63
C ARG A 233 -0.24 6.51 4.98
N LEU A 234 -0.27 7.25 6.10
CA LEU A 234 -0.25 6.73 7.47
C LEU A 234 -1.62 6.81 8.17
N ARG A 235 -2.71 7.01 7.43
CA ARG A 235 -4.08 7.20 7.95
C ARG A 235 -4.47 6.12 8.97
N GLN A 236 -4.13 4.86 8.68
CA GLN A 236 -4.37 3.71 9.57
C GLN A 236 -3.69 3.79 10.95
N TYR A 237 -2.66 4.63 11.11
CA TYR A 237 -1.99 4.89 12.38
C TYR A 237 -2.48 6.20 13.01
N MET A 238 -2.54 7.28 12.21
CA MET A 238 -2.84 8.63 12.70
C MET A 238 -4.31 8.86 13.08
N LEU A 239 -5.26 8.04 12.60
CA LEU A 239 -6.68 8.14 13.01
C LEU A 239 -6.94 7.78 14.48
N TYR A 240 -6.12 6.91 15.08
CA TYR A 240 -6.38 6.34 16.40
C TYR A 240 -5.52 6.94 17.52
N GLN A 241 -4.57 7.83 17.19
CA GLN A 241 -3.57 8.33 18.13
C GLN A 241 -3.16 9.77 17.77
N THR A 242 -3.21 10.67 18.76
CA THR A 242 -2.61 12.02 18.71
C THR A 242 -1.21 11.96 18.14
N THR A 243 -0.94 12.76 17.11
CA THR A 243 0.34 12.75 16.39
C THR A 243 1.11 14.05 16.62
N TRP A 244 2.26 13.95 17.27
CA TRP A 244 3.18 15.06 17.50
C TRP A 244 4.05 15.31 16.27
N LEU A 245 3.71 16.34 15.50
CA LEU A 245 4.46 16.78 14.33
C LEU A 245 5.73 17.55 14.74
N ILE A 246 6.88 17.09 14.28
CA ILE A 246 8.18 17.74 14.48
C ILE A 246 8.76 18.08 13.12
N SER A 247 8.79 19.38 12.81
CA SER A 247 9.33 19.94 11.57
C SER A 247 10.08 21.25 11.82
N LYS A 248 10.86 21.71 10.84
CA LYS A 248 11.62 22.98 10.94
C LYS A 248 10.74 24.24 10.88
N LEU A 249 9.60 24.11 10.21
CA LEU A 249 8.54 25.12 10.12
C LEU A 249 7.25 24.47 10.62
N ASP A 250 6.28 25.29 11.05
CA ASP A 250 4.95 24.84 11.46
C ASP A 250 3.95 24.99 10.29
N PRO A 251 3.63 23.92 9.55
CA PRO A 251 2.62 23.99 8.50
C PRO A 251 1.20 24.14 9.06
N ILE A 252 0.93 23.66 10.28
CA ILE A 252 -0.41 23.66 10.87
C ILE A 252 -0.78 25.11 11.20
N LYS A 253 0.09 25.82 11.91
CA LYS A 253 -0.07 27.25 12.19
C LYS A 253 -0.26 28.06 10.89
N TYR A 254 0.57 27.83 9.87
CA TYR A 254 0.42 28.51 8.57
C TYR A 254 -0.94 28.26 7.90
N MET A 255 -1.46 27.03 7.95
CA MET A 255 -2.78 26.70 7.38
C MET A 255 -3.95 27.29 8.21
N MET A 256 -3.79 27.45 9.53
CA MET A 256 -4.83 28.04 10.39
C MET A 256 -4.82 29.58 10.38
N GLU A 257 -3.65 30.22 10.26
CA GLU A 257 -3.52 31.69 10.28
C GLU A 257 -3.73 32.35 8.90
N SER A 258 -3.79 31.59 7.81
CA SER A 258 -3.93 32.15 6.45
C SER A 258 -5.36 32.68 6.20
N PRO A 259 -5.60 34.02 6.13
CA PRO A 259 -6.96 34.57 6.03
C PRO A 259 -7.62 34.35 4.67
N ALA A 260 -6.82 34.06 3.63
CA ALA A 260 -7.27 33.75 2.28
C ALA A 260 -6.85 32.32 1.92
N LEU A 261 -7.63 31.33 2.37
CA LEU A 261 -7.43 29.91 2.06
C LEU A 261 -7.65 29.64 0.56
N SER A 262 -6.61 29.85 -0.25
CA SER A 262 -6.62 29.43 -1.66
C SER A 262 -7.04 27.96 -1.78
N GLY A 263 -7.78 27.59 -2.83
CA GLY A 263 -8.55 26.33 -2.86
C GLY A 263 -7.75 25.02 -2.68
N ARG A 264 -6.41 25.06 -2.74
CA ARG A 264 -5.55 23.94 -2.34
C ARG A 264 -5.38 23.85 -0.82
N MET A 265 -5.14 24.97 -0.14
CA MET A 265 -4.95 25.04 1.31
C MET A 265 -6.24 24.65 2.04
N ALA A 266 -7.40 25.15 1.59
CA ALA A 266 -8.70 24.73 2.12
C ALA A 266 -8.89 23.21 2.05
N ARG A 267 -8.60 22.59 0.89
CA ARG A 267 -8.67 21.12 0.71
C ARG A 267 -7.66 20.38 1.59
N TRP A 268 -6.48 20.95 1.84
CA TRP A 268 -5.46 20.35 2.71
C TRP A 268 -5.84 20.45 4.19
N GLN A 269 -6.42 21.57 4.62
CA GLN A 269 -6.94 21.76 5.96
C GLN A 269 -8.10 20.80 6.26
N ILE A 270 -9.07 20.67 5.35
CA ILE A 270 -10.20 19.72 5.45
C ILE A 270 -9.70 18.25 5.49
N LEU A 271 -8.65 17.92 4.74
CA LEU A 271 -8.02 16.60 4.82
C LEU A 271 -7.28 16.37 6.14
N LEU A 272 -6.72 17.41 6.75
CA LEU A 272 -5.96 17.29 7.99
C LEU A 272 -6.82 17.39 9.26
N SER A 273 -8.00 18.00 9.20
CA SER A 273 -8.98 18.01 10.30
C SER A 273 -9.59 16.64 10.62
N GLU A 274 -9.28 15.60 9.84
CA GLU A 274 -9.56 14.19 10.18
C GLU A 274 -8.62 13.66 11.29
N TYR A 275 -7.50 14.34 11.56
CA TYR A 275 -6.43 13.86 12.45
C TYR A 275 -6.16 14.82 13.61
N ASP A 276 -5.96 14.26 14.80
CA ASP A 276 -5.42 15.00 15.94
C ASP A 276 -3.90 15.16 15.79
N ILE A 277 -3.46 16.32 15.30
CA ILE A 277 -2.05 16.64 15.05
C ILE A 277 -1.63 17.88 15.84
N ALA A 278 -0.73 17.71 16.80
CA ALA A 278 -0.13 18.80 17.55
C ALA A 278 1.29 19.09 17.06
N TYR A 279 1.63 20.35 16.75
CA TYR A 279 3.00 20.72 16.40
C TYR A 279 3.87 20.86 17.66
N VAL A 280 5.06 20.26 17.62
CA VAL A 280 6.04 20.27 18.73
C VAL A 280 7.36 20.82 18.21
N SER A 281 7.81 21.95 18.79
CA SER A 281 9.00 22.65 18.30
C SER A 281 10.27 21.79 18.42
N GLN A 282 11.13 21.83 17.40
CA GLN A 282 12.33 21.01 17.29
C GLN A 282 13.33 21.16 18.47
N LYS A 283 13.27 22.26 19.23
CA LYS A 283 14.14 22.53 20.39
C LYS A 283 13.93 21.60 21.58
N SER A 284 12.78 20.94 21.70
CA SER A 284 12.51 19.98 22.80
C SER A 284 13.11 18.60 22.58
N ILE A 285 13.79 18.36 21.45
CA ILE A 285 14.24 17.03 21.02
C ILE A 285 15.76 16.89 21.03
N LYS A 286 16.24 15.81 21.67
CA LYS A 286 17.65 15.36 21.60
C LYS A 286 18.12 15.23 20.16
N GLY A 287 19.24 15.88 19.84
CA GLY A 287 19.70 16.14 18.48
C GLY A 287 20.07 14.92 17.63
N SER A 288 20.43 13.75 18.18
CA SER A 288 20.90 12.63 17.35
C SER A 288 19.83 12.18 16.35
N ALA A 289 18.58 11.95 16.77
CA ALA A 289 17.50 11.54 15.87
C ALA A 289 17.19 12.54 14.74
N ILE A 290 17.67 13.78 14.86
CA ILE A 290 17.63 14.81 13.81
C ILE A 290 18.93 14.81 12.98
N ALA A 291 20.09 14.58 13.59
CA ALA A 291 21.38 14.45 12.91
C ALA A 291 21.45 13.16 12.06
N ASP A 292 21.07 12.01 12.60
CA ASP A 292 20.95 10.71 11.93
C ASP A 292 20.04 10.82 10.69
N PHE A 293 19.00 11.66 10.78
CA PHE A 293 18.11 11.98 9.67
C PHE A 293 18.72 13.01 8.68
N LEU A 294 19.53 13.97 9.13
CA LEU A 294 20.06 15.05 8.27
C LEU A 294 21.43 14.76 7.64
N ALA A 295 22.16 13.74 8.08
CA ALA A 295 23.54 13.45 7.68
C ALA A 295 23.70 12.99 6.22
N THR A 296 22.62 12.65 5.49
CA THR A 296 22.67 12.03 4.16
C THR A 296 22.24 12.98 3.02
N ARG A 297 23.18 13.85 2.61
CA ARG A 297 23.17 14.64 1.36
C ARG A 297 24.24 14.08 0.39
N THR A 298 24.35 14.43 -0.89
CA THR A 298 23.72 15.45 -1.79
C THR A 298 22.86 14.73 -2.87
N THR A 299 22.45 15.23 -4.06
CA THR A 299 22.66 16.50 -4.82
C THR A 299 21.32 17.01 -5.42
N GLU A 300 21.22 17.34 -6.72
CA GLU A 300 20.08 18.06 -7.31
C GLU A 300 19.53 17.48 -8.65
N GLU A 301 18.41 18.08 -9.09
CA GLU A 301 17.78 18.05 -10.43
C GLU A 301 16.88 16.86 -10.87
N TYR A 302 16.18 17.11 -11.99
CA TYR A 302 15.28 16.25 -12.77
C TYR A 302 13.85 15.91 -12.25
N GLU A 303 13.01 15.63 -13.24
CA GLU A 303 11.57 15.35 -13.25
C GLU A 303 11.11 14.13 -12.40
N PRO A 304 9.82 14.08 -12.01
CA PRO A 304 9.24 12.96 -11.29
C PRO A 304 8.86 11.78 -12.21
N LEU A 305 9.29 10.58 -11.82
CA LEU A 305 8.58 9.34 -12.14
C LEU A 305 7.48 9.11 -11.09
N ARG A 306 6.40 8.39 -11.44
CA ARG A 306 5.42 7.92 -10.44
C ARG A 306 6.03 6.78 -9.63
N PHE A 307 5.76 6.76 -8.33
CA PHE A 307 6.26 5.73 -7.40
C PHE A 307 5.27 4.58 -7.17
N ASP A 308 4.08 4.67 -7.77
CA ASP A 308 3.08 3.60 -7.77
C ASP A 308 3.49 2.53 -8.79
N PHE A 309 4.35 1.60 -8.37
CA PHE A 309 4.52 0.30 -9.02
C PHE A 309 3.39 -0.62 -8.51
N PRO A 310 2.38 -0.98 -9.34
CA PRO A 310 1.18 -1.69 -8.88
C PRO A 310 1.42 -3.22 -8.78
N ASP A 311 2.49 -3.61 -8.10
CA ASP A 311 2.96 -5.00 -8.04
C ASP A 311 2.40 -5.77 -6.83
N GLU A 312 1.07 -5.74 -6.64
CA GLU A 312 0.39 -6.75 -5.80
C GLU A 312 0.12 -8.07 -6.57
N ASP A 313 0.13 -8.04 -7.91
CA ASP A 313 -0.01 -9.23 -8.77
C ASP A 313 1.31 -10.02 -8.92
N LEU A 314 1.96 -10.35 -7.80
CA LEU A 314 3.13 -11.25 -7.74
C LEU A 314 2.75 -12.74 -7.94
N MET A 315 1.65 -12.99 -8.64
CA MET A 315 1.09 -14.31 -9.01
C MET A 315 0.55 -14.35 -10.45
N CYS A 316 1.00 -13.46 -11.34
CA CYS A 316 0.75 -13.59 -12.77
C CYS A 316 1.67 -14.67 -13.39
N ILE A 317 1.16 -15.90 -13.47
CA ILE A 317 1.81 -16.99 -14.22
C ILE A 317 1.85 -16.61 -15.71
N THR A 318 2.96 -16.95 -16.36
CA THR A 318 3.28 -16.68 -17.77
C THR A 318 2.11 -16.79 -18.75
N GLU A 319 1.69 -15.65 -19.31
CA GLU A 319 1.19 -15.58 -20.68
C GLU A 319 2.19 -14.78 -21.53
N MET A 320 2.77 -15.43 -22.54
CA MET A 320 3.55 -14.74 -23.55
C MET A 320 2.61 -13.94 -24.44
N LYS A 321 2.62 -12.61 -24.34
CA LYS A 321 2.08 -11.75 -25.39
C LYS A 321 3.04 -11.72 -26.58
N SER A 322 2.99 -12.77 -27.39
CA SER A 322 3.50 -12.76 -28.75
C SER A 322 2.73 -11.72 -29.57
N GLU A 323 3.45 -10.80 -30.21
CA GLU A 323 2.84 -9.82 -31.12
C GLU A 323 2.37 -10.53 -32.40
N SER A 324 1.10 -10.93 -32.44
CA SER A 324 0.51 -11.60 -33.60
C SER A 324 -0.99 -11.34 -33.73
N SER A 325 -1.42 -11.03 -34.96
CA SER A 325 -2.82 -10.87 -35.43
C SER A 325 -3.77 -9.95 -34.63
N LYS A 326 -4.29 -8.91 -35.31
CA LYS A 326 -5.55 -8.25 -34.91
C LYS A 326 -6.73 -9.19 -35.18
N GLU A 327 -7.02 -10.12 -34.29
CA GLU A 327 -8.29 -10.84 -34.35
C GLU A 327 -9.47 -9.87 -34.16
N LYS A 328 -10.57 -10.17 -34.85
CA LYS A 328 -11.80 -9.37 -34.87
C LYS A 328 -12.62 -9.62 -33.60
N SER A 329 -12.26 -8.94 -32.52
CA SER A 329 -12.95 -9.02 -31.22
C SER A 329 -14.36 -8.41 -31.26
N TRP A 330 -15.31 -9.04 -30.54
CA TRP A 330 -16.59 -8.40 -30.23
C TRP A 330 -16.41 -7.43 -29.07
N LYS A 331 -17.26 -6.41 -28.98
CA LYS A 331 -17.28 -5.46 -27.86
C LYS A 331 -18.62 -5.49 -27.14
N MET A 332 -18.63 -5.19 -25.84
CA MET A 332 -19.83 -5.04 -25.03
C MET A 332 -19.77 -3.74 -24.23
N CYS A 333 -20.81 -2.92 -24.31
CA CYS A 333 -21.05 -1.81 -23.37
C CYS A 333 -22.22 -2.17 -22.47
N PHE A 334 -22.21 -1.78 -21.19
CA PHE A 334 -23.35 -1.94 -20.28
C PHE A 334 -23.50 -0.73 -19.34
N ASP A 335 -24.71 -0.55 -18.79
CA ASP A 335 -25.12 0.52 -17.86
C ASP A 335 -26.33 0.00 -17.04
N GLY A 336 -26.38 0.30 -15.74
CA GLY A 336 -27.49 -0.06 -14.85
C GLY A 336 -27.89 1.04 -13.86
N ALA A 337 -29.06 1.64 -14.08
CA ALA A 337 -29.60 2.74 -13.28
C ALA A 337 -30.74 2.32 -12.34
N SER A 338 -30.83 2.95 -11.17
CA SER A 338 -31.86 2.68 -10.15
C SER A 338 -32.30 3.96 -9.44
N ASN A 339 -33.60 4.30 -9.53
CA ASN A 339 -34.19 5.46 -8.87
C ASN A 339 -35.52 5.11 -8.18
N ALA A 340 -36.20 6.11 -7.59
CA ALA A 340 -37.46 5.92 -6.86
C ALA A 340 -38.65 5.45 -7.75
N LEU A 341 -38.55 5.57 -9.08
CA LEU A 341 -39.55 5.09 -10.04
C LEU A 341 -39.22 3.66 -10.56
N GLY A 342 -38.09 3.09 -10.14
CA GLY A 342 -37.67 1.72 -10.40
C GLY A 342 -36.26 1.60 -10.96
N HIS A 343 -35.97 0.43 -11.52
CA HIS A 343 -34.60 0.03 -11.87
C HIS A 343 -34.55 -0.52 -13.30
N GLY A 344 -33.57 -0.07 -14.08
CA GLY A 344 -33.38 -0.45 -15.48
C GLY A 344 -31.94 -0.86 -15.75
N ILE A 345 -31.76 -1.83 -16.65
CA ILE A 345 -30.45 -2.29 -17.10
C ILE A 345 -30.36 -2.32 -18.63
N GLY A 346 -29.21 -1.93 -19.16
CA GLY A 346 -28.90 -1.92 -20.58
C GLY A 346 -27.57 -2.61 -20.88
N ALA A 347 -27.50 -3.30 -22.01
CA ALA A 347 -26.25 -3.82 -22.57
C ALA A 347 -26.31 -3.79 -24.10
N ILE A 348 -25.20 -3.48 -24.76
CA ILE A 348 -25.08 -3.46 -26.23
C ILE A 348 -23.89 -4.33 -26.62
N LEU A 349 -24.14 -5.36 -27.42
CA LEU A 349 -23.07 -6.11 -28.09
C LEU A 349 -22.79 -5.47 -29.46
N VAL A 350 -21.52 -5.19 -29.75
CA VAL A 350 -21.07 -4.66 -31.04
C VAL A 350 -20.25 -5.73 -31.73
N SER A 351 -20.67 -6.12 -32.93
CA SER A 351 -19.93 -7.08 -33.75
C SER A 351 -18.66 -6.48 -34.35
N PRO A 352 -17.68 -7.29 -34.76
CA PRO A 352 -16.46 -6.80 -35.41
C PRO A 352 -16.67 -6.20 -36.81
N ASN A 353 -17.91 -6.22 -37.31
CA ASN A 353 -18.34 -5.57 -38.56
C ASN A 353 -19.18 -4.31 -38.29
N GLY A 354 -19.28 -3.84 -37.03
CA GLY A 354 -19.99 -2.62 -36.65
C GLY A 354 -21.45 -2.79 -36.24
N ASN A 355 -22.10 -3.92 -36.57
CA ASN A 355 -23.52 -4.12 -36.21
C ASN A 355 -23.72 -4.14 -34.69
N HIS A 356 -24.67 -3.33 -34.19
CA HIS A 356 -25.04 -3.21 -32.78
C HIS A 356 -26.26 -4.09 -32.44
N TYR A 357 -26.25 -4.73 -31.27
CA TYR A 357 -27.34 -5.53 -30.74
C TYR A 357 -27.64 -5.06 -29.30
N PRO A 358 -28.65 -4.18 -29.11
CA PRO A 358 -29.04 -3.70 -27.79
C PRO A 358 -29.93 -4.72 -27.05
N PHE A 359 -29.82 -4.71 -25.72
CA PHE A 359 -30.62 -5.47 -24.77
C PHE A 359 -30.98 -4.53 -23.62
N THR A 360 -32.26 -4.49 -23.24
CA THR A 360 -32.76 -3.65 -22.14
C THR A 360 -33.77 -4.42 -21.31
N THR A 361 -33.79 -4.22 -19.99
CA THR A 361 -34.74 -4.89 -19.09
C THR A 361 -35.00 -4.04 -17.84
N ARG A 362 -36.25 -3.96 -17.39
CA ARG A 362 -36.63 -3.41 -16.08
C ARG A 362 -36.49 -4.50 -15.02
N LEU A 363 -35.92 -4.19 -13.86
CA LEU A 363 -35.81 -5.14 -12.75
C LEU A 363 -37.03 -4.99 -11.82
N ASN A 364 -37.81 -6.06 -11.68
CA ASN A 364 -39.03 -6.09 -10.87
C ASN A 364 -38.75 -6.47 -9.39
N PHE A 365 -37.58 -6.08 -8.87
CA PHE A 365 -37.18 -6.28 -7.47
C PHE A 365 -36.34 -5.09 -7.01
N PHE A 366 -36.40 -4.75 -5.73
CA PHE A 366 -35.65 -3.62 -5.18
C PHE A 366 -34.15 -3.82 -5.30
N CYS A 367 -33.43 -2.87 -5.89
CA CYS A 367 -31.97 -2.88 -5.97
C CYS A 367 -31.36 -1.48 -5.85
N THR A 368 -30.04 -1.41 -5.65
CA THR A 368 -29.25 -0.17 -5.70
C THR A 368 -28.61 0.02 -7.08
N ASN A 369 -28.08 1.21 -7.40
CA ASN A 369 -27.32 1.46 -8.64
C ASN A 369 -26.25 0.38 -8.85
N ASN A 370 -25.37 0.16 -7.87
CA ASN A 370 -24.31 -0.85 -7.94
C ASN A 370 -24.84 -2.26 -8.28
N ILE A 371 -26.05 -2.63 -7.80
CA ILE A 371 -26.66 -3.92 -8.13
C ILE A 371 -27.24 -3.91 -9.55
N ALA A 372 -27.84 -2.80 -10.01
CA ALA A 372 -28.29 -2.66 -11.39
C ALA A 372 -27.10 -2.80 -12.36
N GLU A 373 -25.97 -2.16 -12.09
CA GLU A 373 -24.72 -2.26 -12.86
C GLU A 373 -24.23 -3.71 -13.00
N TYR A 374 -24.11 -4.44 -11.88
CA TYR A 374 -23.76 -5.86 -11.92
C TYR A 374 -24.78 -6.69 -12.71
N LYS A 375 -26.08 -6.36 -12.65
CA LYS A 375 -27.14 -7.05 -13.41
C LYS A 375 -27.07 -6.73 -14.90
N ALA A 376 -26.70 -5.51 -15.29
CA ALA A 376 -26.49 -5.09 -16.67
C ALA A 376 -25.33 -5.86 -17.32
N CYS A 377 -24.17 -5.91 -16.64
CA CYS A 377 -23.03 -6.71 -17.09
C CYS A 377 -23.38 -8.20 -17.20
N ILE A 378 -24.05 -8.79 -16.19
CA ILE A 378 -24.52 -10.19 -16.24
C ILE A 378 -25.50 -10.44 -17.41
N MET A 379 -26.39 -9.49 -17.72
CA MET A 379 -27.32 -9.60 -18.86
C MET A 379 -26.55 -9.63 -20.18
N GLY A 380 -25.61 -8.71 -20.37
CA GLY A 380 -24.77 -8.65 -21.58
C GLY A 380 -23.91 -9.91 -21.76
N LEU A 381 -23.24 -10.39 -20.71
CA LEU A 381 -22.45 -11.63 -20.75
C LEU A 381 -23.32 -12.85 -21.11
N ARG A 382 -24.54 -12.95 -20.57
CA ARG A 382 -25.50 -14.00 -20.95
C ARG A 382 -25.93 -13.91 -22.42
N ALA A 383 -26.07 -12.71 -22.96
CA ALA A 383 -26.36 -12.51 -24.39
C ALA A 383 -25.17 -12.89 -25.28
N ALA A 384 -23.93 -12.65 -24.83
CA ALA A 384 -22.72 -13.04 -25.55
C ALA A 384 -22.51 -14.57 -25.58
N ILE A 385 -22.72 -15.23 -24.43
CA ILE A 385 -22.69 -16.70 -24.32
C ILE A 385 -23.74 -17.34 -25.23
N LYS A 386 -24.99 -16.82 -25.24
CA LYS A 386 -26.05 -17.27 -26.16
C LYS A 386 -25.72 -17.09 -27.65
N ARG A 387 -24.70 -16.28 -27.99
CA ARG A 387 -24.22 -16.04 -29.36
C ARG A 387 -22.89 -16.76 -29.65
N ASN A 388 -22.42 -17.64 -28.76
CA ASN A 388 -21.14 -18.37 -28.88
C ASN A 388 -19.92 -17.46 -29.13
N ILE A 389 -19.94 -16.23 -28.59
CA ILE A 389 -18.83 -15.28 -28.71
C ILE A 389 -17.65 -15.77 -27.85
N LYS A 390 -16.52 -16.09 -28.49
CA LYS A 390 -15.30 -16.58 -27.81
C LYS A 390 -14.41 -15.47 -27.24
N ILE A 391 -14.37 -14.31 -27.89
CA ILE A 391 -13.51 -13.16 -27.51
C ILE A 391 -14.39 -11.92 -27.43
N LEU A 392 -14.45 -11.31 -26.24
CA LEU A 392 -15.31 -10.18 -25.93
C LEU A 392 -14.54 -9.15 -25.08
N GLU A 393 -14.45 -7.92 -25.58
CA GLU A 393 -13.96 -6.77 -24.82
C GLU A 393 -15.15 -6.12 -24.10
N VAL A 394 -15.06 -5.94 -22.78
CA VAL A 394 -16.16 -5.44 -21.94
C VAL A 394 -15.85 -4.03 -21.44
N TYR A 395 -16.83 -3.14 -21.60
CA TYR A 395 -16.78 -1.74 -21.22
C TYR A 395 -18.00 -1.35 -20.38
N GLY A 396 -17.78 -0.46 -19.43
CA GLY A 396 -18.77 0.19 -18.57
C GLY A 396 -18.06 1.30 -17.78
N ASP A 397 -18.81 2.29 -17.33
CA ASP A 397 -18.30 3.40 -16.51
C ASP A 397 -18.24 3.06 -15.01
N SER A 398 -19.01 2.04 -14.58
CA SER A 398 -18.98 1.48 -13.24
C SER A 398 -17.61 0.92 -12.83
N ALA A 399 -16.82 1.72 -12.13
CA ALA A 399 -15.52 1.34 -11.56
C ALA A 399 -15.58 0.20 -10.52
N LEU A 400 -16.78 -0.27 -10.14
CA LEU A 400 -16.99 -1.47 -9.31
C LEU A 400 -17.03 -2.78 -10.12
N VAL A 401 -17.21 -2.68 -11.45
CA VAL A 401 -17.45 -3.83 -12.33
C VAL A 401 -16.33 -4.05 -13.37
N VAL A 402 -15.56 -2.99 -13.70
CA VAL A 402 -14.60 -2.99 -14.84
C VAL A 402 -13.14 -2.78 -14.39
N TYR A 403 -12.79 -3.15 -13.15
CA TYR A 403 -11.46 -2.95 -12.52
C TYR A 403 -10.68 -4.27 -12.31
#